data_AF-A0A1H8SC14-F1
#
_entry.id   AF-A0A1H8SC14-F1
#
_cell.length_a   1.000
_cell.length_b   1.000
_cell.length_c   1.000
_cell.angle_alpha   90.00
_cell.angle_beta   90.00
_cell.angle_gamma   90.00
#
_symmetry.space_group_name_H-M   'P 1'
#
loop_
_entity.id
_entity.type
_entity.pdbx_description
1 polymer ?
#
loop_
_entity_poly.entity_id
_entity_poly.type
_entity_poly.pdbx_seq_one_letter_code
_entity_poly.pdbx_strand_id
1 'polypeptide(L)' 'MKWIRSFALFWYDFVVGDDWRVAAGVAVALGATAGLVHGAGVNAWWLLPVAVVALLGLSLRRAVAAAR' A
#
# COMPACT_ATOMS: atom_id res chain seq x y z
N MET A 1 22.93 10.16 17.50
CA MET A 1 22.82 9.99 16.03
C MET A 1 22.42 8.58 15.59
N LYS A 2 23.05 7.50 16.09
CA LYS A 2 22.71 6.11 15.70
C LYS A 2 21.23 5.73 15.96
N TRP A 3 20.72 6.09 17.14
CA TRP A 3 19.34 5.80 17.55
C TRP A 3 18.27 6.43 16.65
N ILE A 4 18.44 7.71 16.29
CA ILE A 4 17.52 8.46 15.43
C ILE A 4 17.51 7.86 14.02
N ARG A 5 18.69 7.51 13.49
CA ARG A 5 18.82 6.88 12.19
C ARG A 5 18.14 5.50 12.15
N SER A 6 18.36 4.66 13.16
CA SER A 6 17.70 3.36 13.26
C SER A 6 16.19 3.48 13.39
N PHE A 7 15.70 4.49 14.11
CA PHE A 7 14.28 4.76 14.22
C PHE A 7 13.65 5.16 12.87
N ALA A 8 14.29 6.08 12.12
CA ALA A 8 13.78 6.50 10.81
C ALA A 8 13.80 5.35 9.78
N LEU A 9 14.89 4.55 9.76
CA LEU A 9 14.98 3.37 8.90
C LEU A 9 13.93 2.33 9.27
N PHE A 10 13.67 2.12 10.56
CA PHE A 10 12.60 1.22 11.01
C PHE A 10 11.24 1.65 10.46
N TRP A 11 10.89 2.94 10.52
CA TRP A 11 9.63 3.42 9.97
C TRP A 11 9.56 3.27 8.45
N TYR A 12 10.67 3.50 7.75
CA TYR A 12 10.75 3.27 6.31
C TYR A 12 10.55 1.79 5.98
N ASP A 13 11.29 0.89 6.63
CA ASP A 13 11.18 -0.55 6.43
C ASP A 13 9.80 -1.09 6.85
N PHE A 14 9.14 -0.49 7.85
CA PHE A 14 7.81 -0.91 8.29
C PHE A 14 6.70 -0.43 7.35
N VAL A 15 6.75 0.83 6.90
CA VAL A 15 5.68 1.44 6.07
C VAL A 15 5.86 1.12 4.59
N VAL A 16 7.09 1.18 4.09
CA VAL A 16 7.40 0.94 2.68
C VAL A 16 7.66 -0.54 2.44
N GLY A 17 8.30 -1.23 3.40
CA GLY A 17 8.61 -2.64 3.27
C GLY A 17 9.65 -2.94 2.21
N ASP A 18 9.59 -4.17 1.72
CA ASP A 18 10.39 -4.70 0.62
C ASP A 18 9.95 -4.18 -0.76
N ASP A 19 8.67 -3.78 -0.91
CA ASP A 19 8.10 -3.29 -2.16
C ASP A 19 7.34 -1.95 -2.02
N TRP A 20 8.03 -0.87 -2.37
CA TRP A 20 7.47 0.49 -2.39
C TRP A 20 6.20 0.64 -3.23
N ARG A 21 5.98 -0.24 -4.22
CA ARG A 21 4.81 -0.17 -5.09
C ARG A 21 3.54 -0.58 -4.36
N VAL A 22 3.65 -1.51 -3.41
CA VAL A 22 2.51 -1.89 -2.56
C VAL A 22 2.15 -0.74 -1.64
N ALA A 23 3.14 -0.10 -1.01
CA ALA A 23 2.92 1.09 -0.19
C ALA A 23 2.28 2.24 -0.98
N ALA A 24 2.76 2.52 -2.20
CA ALA A 24 2.15 3.51 -3.09
C ALA A 24 0.71 3.13 -3.48
N GLY A 25 0.46 1.85 -3.78
CA GLY A 25 -0.87 1.35 -4.08
C GLY A 25 -1.85 1.51 -2.92
N VAL A 26 -1.41 1.24 -1.68
CA VAL A 26 -2.21 1.46 -0.47
C VAL A 26 -2.52 2.95 -0.28
N ALA A 27 -1.53 3.83 -0.47
CA ALA A 27 -1.74 5.27 -0.38
C ALA A 27 -2.77 5.77 -1.41
N VAL A 28 -2.70 5.29 -2.65
CA VAL A 28 -3.69 5.60 -3.68
C VAL A 28 -5.07 5.06 -3.30
N ALA A 29 -5.18 3.83 -2.80
CA ALA A 29 -6.45 3.23 -2.40
C ALA A 29 -7.12 4.01 -1.25
N LEU A 30 -6.34 4.45 -0.26
CA LEU A 30 -6.82 5.30 0.83
C LEU A 30 -7.28 6.67 0.33
N GLY A 31 -6.48 7.32 -0.53
CA GLY A 31 -6.83 8.61 -1.13
C GLY A 31 -8.11 8.53 -1.97
N ALA A 32 -8.25 7.48 -2.78
CA ALA A 32 -9.46 7.22 -3.58
C ALA A 32 -10.67 6.96 -2.68
N THR A 33 -10.51 6.19 -1.60
CA THR A 33 -11.58 5.95 -0.62
C THR A 33 -12.03 7.26 0.03
N ALA A 34 -11.10 8.09 0.48
CA ALA A 34 -11.40 9.39 1.06
C ALA A 34 -12.11 10.32 0.05
N GLY A 35 -11.66 10.35 -1.19
CA GLY A 35 -12.27 11.14 -2.27
C GLY A 35 -13.70 10.68 -2.59
N LEU A 36 -13.95 9.38 -2.63
CA LEU A 36 -15.30 8.83 -2.89
C LEU A 36 -16.27 9.11 -1.73
N VAL A 37 -15.80 8.93 -0.49
CA VAL A 37 -16.64 9.15 0.70
C VAL A 37 -16.94 10.63 0.88
N HIS A 38 -15.93 11.51 0.85
CA HIS A 38 -16.12 12.93 1.12
C HIS A 38 -16.56 13.75 -0.09
N GLY A 39 -16.16 13.36 -1.31
CA GLY A 39 -16.47 14.11 -2.53
C GLY A 39 -17.76 13.67 -3.21
N ALA A 40 -18.11 12.38 -3.15
CA ALA A 40 -19.29 11.82 -3.84
C ALA A 40 -20.34 11.24 -2.89
N GLY A 41 -20.07 11.19 -1.58
CA GLY A 41 -21.00 10.61 -0.60
C GLY A 41 -21.19 9.10 -0.73
N VAL A 42 -20.28 8.41 -1.43
CA VAL A 42 -20.37 6.97 -1.69
C VAL A 42 -19.82 6.19 -0.49
N ASN A 43 -20.57 5.20 0.00
CA ASN A 43 -20.07 4.26 1.00
C ASN A 43 -19.08 3.25 0.36
N ALA A 44 -17.81 3.65 0.25
CA ALA A 44 -16.76 2.93 -0.46
C ALA A 44 -16.08 1.81 0.36
N TRP A 45 -16.78 1.18 1.29
CA TRP A 45 -16.24 0.11 2.15
C TRP A 45 -15.61 -1.06 1.38
N TRP A 46 -16.08 -1.32 0.15
CA TRP A 46 -15.61 -2.40 -0.73
C TRP A 46 -14.28 -2.09 -1.43
N LEU A 47 -13.90 -0.81 -1.54
CA LEU A 47 -12.76 -0.39 -2.35
C LEU A 47 -11.44 -0.87 -1.76
N LEU A 48 -11.26 -0.73 -0.44
CA LEU A 48 -10.04 -1.18 0.23
C LEU A 48 -9.85 -2.70 0.17
N PRO A 49 -10.85 -3.56 0.47
CA PRO A 49 -10.73 -5.01 0.27
C PRO A 49 -10.33 -5.39 -1.16
N VAL A 50 -10.96 -4.79 -2.18
CA VAL A 50 -10.62 -5.05 -3.59
C VAL A 50 -9.21 -4.60 -3.92
N ALA A 51 -8.81 -3.41 -3.46
CA ALA A 51 -7.46 -2.89 -3.66
C ALA A 51 -6.41 -3.79 -3.00
N VAL A 52 -6.65 -4.28 -1.79
CA VAL A 52 -5.76 -5.23 -1.10
C VAL A 52 -5.59 -6.52 -1.90
N VAL A 53 -6.69 -7.14 -2.33
CA VAL A 53 -6.63 -8.37 -3.14
C VAL A 53 -5.87 -8.14 -4.45
N ALA A 54 -6.12 -7.01 -5.12
CA ALA A 54 -5.42 -6.65 -6.36
C ALA A 54 -3.92 -6.42 -6.13
N LEU A 55 -3.54 -5.66 -5.10
CA LEU A 55 -2.13 -5.35 -4.80
C LEU A 55 -1.36 -6.62 -4.41
N LEU A 56 -1.95 -7.48 -3.58
CA LEU A 56 -1.35 -8.77 -3.21
C LEU A 56 -1.24 -9.71 -4.41
N GLY A 57 -2.29 -9.80 -5.23
CA GLY A 57 -2.26 -10.59 -6.46
C GLY A 57 -1.19 -10.11 -7.45
N LEU A 58 -1.05 -8.80 -7.64
CA LEU A 58 0.00 -8.21 -8.47
C LEU A 58 1.39 -8.40 -7.88
N SER A 59 1.55 -8.29 -6.55
CA SER A 59 2.80 -8.56 -5.86
C SER A 59 3.23 -10.01 -6.07
N LEU A 60 2.32 -10.96 -5.82
CA LEU A 60 2.58 -12.39 -6.01
C LEU A 60 2.89 -12.73 -7.46
N ARG A 61 2.12 -12.21 -8.42
CA ARG A 61 2.39 -12.43 -9.85
C ARG A 61 3.78 -11.93 -10.25
N ARG A 62 4.21 -10.79 -9.73
CA ARG A 62 5.55 -10.25 -9.99
C ARG A 62 6.64 -11.10 -9.36
N ALA A 63 6.47 -11.50 -8.11
CA ALA A 63 7.42 -12.38 -7.42
C ALA A 63 7.59 -13.72 -8.16
N VAL A 64 6.48 -14.33 -8.59
CA VAL A 64 6.50 -15.58 -9.37
C VAL A 64 7.14 -15.39 -10.75
N ALA A 65 6.85 -14.29 -11.43
CA ALA A 65 7.43 -14.00 -12.74
C ALA A 65 8.95 -13.72 -12.66
N ALA A 66 9.42 -13.08 -11.59
CA ALA A 66 10.84 -12.82 -11.37
C ALA A 66 11.64 -14.06 -10.94
N ALA A 67 10.96 -15.08 -10.41
CA ALA A 67 11.57 -16.34 -10.00
C ALA A 67 11.72 -17.36 -11.15
N ARG A 68 11.14 -17.09 -12.32
CA ARG A 68 11.32 -17.86 -13.56
C ARG A 68 12.49 -17.31 -14.37
#